data_AF-A0A5B7I0F2-F1
#
_entry.id   AF-A0A5B7I0F2-F1
#
_cell.length_a   1.000
_cell.length_b   1.000
_cell.length_c   1.000
_cell.angle_alpha   90.00
_cell.angle_beta   90.00
_cell.angle_gamma   90.00
#
_symmetry.space_group_name_H-M   'P 1'
#
loop_
_entity.id
_entity.type
_entity.pdbx_description
1 polymer ?
#
loop_
_entity_poly.entity_id
_entity_poly.type
_entity_poly.pdbx_seq_one_letter_code
_entity_poly.pdbx_strand_id
1 'polypeptide(L)'
;MFQATFAEEVEIIHNRNSMLHSTIDALTSDSIKRIFGLILAIGNYMNGGNRTRGQADGFGLEILPKIKDVKSKDSSYTLLHFVVNKYIEKYEGDEAGTDKVQLPIPDPYMVERSSNFKFEDLEADLKEIGKNLKGIVSLLVVLL
;
A
#
# COMPACT_ATOMS: atom_id res chain seq x y z
N MET A 1 -28.91 -1.37 -25.45
CA MET A 1 -27.68 -0.59 -25.23
C MET A 1 -26.87 -1.21 -24.07
N PHE A 2 -27.40 -1.29 -22.85
CA PHE A 2 -26.71 -1.90 -21.69
C PHE A 2 -26.16 -3.32 -21.91
N GLN A 3 -26.89 -4.23 -22.57
CA GLN A 3 -26.37 -5.58 -22.86
C GLN A 3 -25.03 -5.56 -23.62
N ALA A 4 -24.81 -4.55 -24.47
CA ALA A 4 -23.58 -4.44 -25.25
C ALA A 4 -22.39 -3.88 -24.43
N THR A 5 -22.65 -3.11 -23.36
CA THR A 5 -21.63 -2.47 -22.52
C THR A 5 -21.41 -3.17 -21.18
N PHE A 6 -22.32 -4.06 -20.76
CA PHE A 6 -22.30 -4.70 -19.45
C PHE A 6 -20.98 -5.43 -19.14
N ALA A 7 -20.43 -6.17 -20.11
CA ALA A 7 -19.18 -6.90 -19.91
C ALA A 7 -18.00 -5.94 -19.64
N GLU A 8 -17.93 -4.84 -20.38
CA GLU A 8 -16.92 -3.80 -20.22
C GLU A 8 -17.07 -3.08 -18.87
N GLU A 9 -18.29 -2.71 -18.50
CA GLU A 9 -18.59 -2.06 -17.22
C GLU A 9 -18.18 -2.94 -16.02
N VAL A 10 -18.46 -4.25 -16.07
CA VAL A 10 -18.05 -5.20 -15.03
C VAL A 10 -16.54 -5.40 -15.00
N GLU A 11 -15.88 -5.47 -16.17
CA GLU A 11 -14.43 -5.61 -16.25
C GLU A 11 -13.71 -4.39 -15.67
N ILE A 12 -14.19 -3.17 -15.92
CA ILE A 12 -13.65 -1.94 -15.34
C ILE A 12 -13.69 -2.01 -13.81
N ILE A 13 -14.84 -2.39 -13.24
CA ILE A 13 -15.01 -2.54 -11.78
C ILE A 13 -14.07 -3.62 -11.23
N HIS A 14 -14.00 -4.78 -11.89
CA HIS A 14 -13.14 -5.88 -11.48
C HIS A 14 -11.67 -5.46 -11.45
N ASN A 15 -11.18 -4.83 -12.51
CA ASN A 15 -9.79 -4.38 -12.61
C ASN A 15 -9.44 -3.33 -11.55
N ARG A 16 -10.37 -2.39 -11.31
CA ARG A 16 -10.29 -1.41 -10.22
C ARG A 16 -10.15 -2.07 -8.85
N ASN A 17 -10.97 -3.10 -8.56
CA ASN A 17 -10.92 -3.81 -7.29
C ASN A 17 -9.66 -4.69 -7.17
N SER A 18 -9.27 -5.39 -8.23
CA SER A 18 -8.05 -6.20 -8.26
C SER A 18 -6.81 -5.37 -7.97
N MET A 19 -6.72 -4.16 -8.52
CA MET A 19 -5.61 -3.24 -8.25
C MET A 19 -5.53 -2.86 -6.77
N LEU A 20 -6.67 -2.56 -6.12
CA LEU A 20 -6.69 -2.28 -4.68
C LEU A 20 -6.20 -3.45 -3.85
N HIS A 21 -6.69 -4.66 -4.16
CA HIS A 21 -6.27 -5.88 -3.46
C HIS A 21 -4.76 -6.10 -3.59
N SER A 22 -4.21 -6.01 -4.80
CA SER A 22 -2.77 -6.13 -5.01
C SER A 22 -1.96 -5.10 -4.20
N THR A 23 -2.44 -3.86 -4.11
CA THR A 23 -1.78 -2.83 -3.30
C THR A 23 -1.83 -3.15 -1.81
N ILE A 24 -2.98 -3.61 -1.31
CA ILE A 24 -3.14 -4.01 0.10
C ILE A 24 -2.21 -5.18 0.43
N ASP A 25 -2.15 -6.19 -0.43
CA ASP A 25 -1.28 -7.36 -0.24
C ASP A 25 0.19 -6.94 -0.20
N ALA A 26 0.60 -6.03 -1.09
CA ALA A 26 1.96 -5.49 -1.08
C ALA A 26 2.26 -4.66 0.18
N LEU A 27 1.32 -3.82 0.63
CA LEU A 27 1.46 -3.00 1.85
C LEU A 27 1.41 -3.82 3.14
N THR A 28 0.81 -5.01 3.11
CA THR A 28 0.71 -5.92 4.27
C THR A 28 1.71 -7.08 4.21
N SER A 29 2.58 -7.07 3.21
CA SER A 29 3.64 -8.04 3.02
C SER A 29 4.63 -8.08 4.18
N ASP A 30 5.32 -9.21 4.31
CA ASP A 30 6.32 -9.39 5.37
C ASP A 30 7.55 -8.49 5.18
N SER A 31 7.86 -8.08 3.95
CA SER A 31 8.94 -7.12 3.69
C SER A 31 8.63 -5.75 4.31
N ILE A 32 7.39 -5.25 4.16
CA ILE A 32 6.94 -4.02 4.82
C ILE A 32 6.98 -4.15 6.33
N LYS A 33 6.50 -5.27 6.89
CA LYS A 33 6.56 -5.53 8.34
C LYS A 33 8.01 -5.54 8.85
N ARG A 34 8.95 -6.09 8.10
CA ARG A 34 10.39 -6.07 8.44
C ARG A 34 10.96 -4.66 8.45
N ILE A 35 10.58 -3.80 7.50
CA ILE A 35 10.99 -2.39 7.48
C ILE A 35 10.43 -1.67 8.72
N PHE A 36 9.15 -1.84 9.03
CA PHE A 36 8.56 -1.23 10.22
C PHE A 36 9.20 -1.76 11.51
N GLY A 37 9.48 -3.05 11.60
CA GLY A 37 10.20 -3.64 12.73
C GLY A 37 11.60 -3.06 12.91
N LEU A 38 12.34 -2.82 11.81
CA LEU A 38 13.63 -2.15 11.86
C LEU A 38 13.51 -0.70 12.35
N ILE A 39 12.58 0.07 11.79
CA ILE A 39 12.33 1.46 12.20
C ILE A 39 11.96 1.51 13.70
N LEU A 40 11.09 0.60 14.16
CA LEU A 40 10.69 0.52 15.55
C LEU A 40 11.88 0.20 16.47
N ALA A 41 12.68 -0.82 16.12
CA ALA A 41 13.84 -1.21 16.92
C ALA A 41 14.88 -0.08 17.02
N ILE A 42 15.18 0.57 15.90
CA ILE A 42 16.12 1.69 15.87
C ILE A 42 15.57 2.89 16.65
N GLY A 43 14.28 3.21 16.46
CA GLY A 43 13.60 4.27 17.18
C GLY A 43 13.59 4.05 18.69
N ASN A 44 13.31 2.82 19.15
CA ASN A 44 13.36 2.45 20.56
C ASN A 44 14.77 2.61 21.15
N TYR A 45 15.80 2.18 20.41
CA TYR A 45 17.19 2.38 20.83
C TYR A 45 17.55 3.87 20.96
N MET A 46 17.25 4.67 19.93
CA MET A 46 17.56 6.11 19.92
C MET A 46 16.82 6.90 20.99
N ASN A 47 15.59 6.48 21.33
CA ASN A 47 14.78 7.12 22.37
C ASN A 47 14.93 6.44 23.74
N GLY A 48 15.94 5.58 23.92
CA GLY A 48 16.22 4.89 25.18
C GLY A 48 16.27 5.87 26.37
N GLY A 49 15.66 5.47 27.48
CA GLY A 49 15.48 6.34 28.66
C GLY A 49 14.22 7.21 28.64
N ASN A 50 13.56 7.36 27.49
CA ASN A 50 12.22 7.94 27.42
C ASN A 50 11.16 6.84 27.59
N ARG A 51 10.40 6.89 28.70
CA ARG A 51 9.37 5.89 29.02
C ARG A 51 8.27 5.73 27.97
N THR A 52 7.96 6.76 27.17
CA THR A 52 6.89 6.69 26.17
C THR A 52 7.39 6.45 24.75
N ARG A 53 8.69 6.70 24.47
CA ARG A 53 9.25 6.62 23.12
C ARG A 53 10.32 5.55 22.94
N GLY A 54 11.03 5.18 24.00
CA GLY A 54 12.13 4.22 23.97
C GLY A 54 11.70 2.76 24.18
N GLN A 55 10.41 2.53 24.45
CA GLN A 55 9.81 1.21 24.74
C GLN A 55 8.43 1.13 24.06
N ALA A 56 8.34 1.62 22.83
CA ALA A 56 7.09 1.61 22.08
C ALA A 56 6.85 0.25 21.41
N ASP A 57 5.59 -0.17 21.34
CA ASP A 57 5.14 -1.37 20.61
C ASP A 57 4.85 -1.08 19.12
N GLY A 58 4.86 0.20 18.74
CA GLY A 58 4.58 0.66 17.40
C GLY A 58 4.77 2.17 17.27
N PHE A 59 4.50 2.70 16.08
CA PHE A 59 4.56 4.11 15.78
C PHE A 59 3.45 4.49 14.78
N GLY A 60 3.00 5.74 14.82
CA GLY A 60 2.10 6.28 13.79
C GLY A 60 2.85 6.53 12.48
N LEU A 61 2.21 6.28 11.33
CA LEU A 61 2.86 6.37 10.01
C LEU A 61 3.34 7.78 9.64
N GLU A 62 2.86 8.82 10.33
CA GLU A 62 3.30 10.21 10.17
C GLU A 62 4.78 10.45 10.52
N ILE A 63 5.47 9.48 11.14
CA ILE A 63 6.93 9.50 11.32
C ILE A 63 7.68 9.21 10.02
N LEU A 64 7.13 8.40 9.10
CA LEU A 64 7.88 7.89 7.95
C LEU A 64 8.52 9.01 7.10
N PRO A 65 7.83 10.12 6.77
CA PRO A 65 8.45 11.21 6.01
C PRO A 65 9.58 11.93 6.76
N LYS A 66 9.59 11.89 8.10
CA LYS A 66 10.56 12.59 8.96
C LYS A 66 11.86 11.80 9.13
N ILE A 67 11.86 10.50 8.83
CA ILE A 67 13.04 9.64 8.96
C ILE A 67 14.20 10.15 8.10
N LYS A 68 13.90 10.73 6.93
CA LYS A 68 14.92 11.32 6.05
C LYS A 68 15.58 12.58 6.64
N ASP A 69 14.91 13.24 7.59
CA ASP A 69 15.35 14.52 8.15
C ASP A 69 16.27 14.33 9.37
N VAL A 70 16.28 13.13 9.98
CA VAL A 70 17.19 12.79 11.07
C VAL A 70 18.55 12.46 10.51
N LYS A 71 19.56 13.25 10.87
CA LYS A 71 20.93 13.17 10.32
C LYS A 71 21.94 12.68 11.34
N SER A 72 23.03 12.12 10.85
CA SER A 72 24.25 11.89 11.61
C SER A 72 24.85 13.21 12.12
N LYS A 73 25.76 13.12 13.10
CA LYS A 73 26.41 14.29 13.71
C LYS A 73 27.12 15.19 12.68
N ASP A 74 27.68 14.58 11.65
CA ASP A 74 28.39 15.24 10.54
C ASP A 74 27.49 15.54 9.32
N SER A 75 26.19 15.22 9.40
CA SER A 75 25.20 15.41 8.32
C SER A 75 25.49 14.69 6.99
N SER A 76 26.46 13.78 6.95
CA SER A 76 26.79 12.99 5.76
C SER A 76 25.78 11.87 5.49
N TYR A 77 25.01 11.48 6.51
CA TYR A 77 24.16 10.30 6.48
C TYR A 77 22.83 10.57 7.19
N THR A 78 21.75 9.92 6.73
CA THR A 78 20.42 10.06 7.37
C THR A 78 19.97 8.74 7.98
N LEU A 79 19.01 8.80 8.89
CA LEU A 79 18.39 7.61 9.47
C LEU A 79 17.72 6.75 8.38
N LEU A 80 17.18 7.36 7.32
CA LEU A 80 16.63 6.61 6.19
C LEU A 80 17.71 5.78 5.49
N HIS A 81 18.88 6.36 5.21
CA HIS A 81 20.00 5.59 4.65
C HIS A 81 20.39 4.44 5.58
N PHE A 82 20.43 4.69 6.90
CA PHE A 82 20.76 3.65 7.88
C PHE A 82 19.76 2.49 7.86
N VAL A 83 18.46 2.79 7.81
CA VAL A 83 17.39 1.78 7.73
C VAL A 83 17.52 0.94 6.46
N VAL A 84 17.73 1.58 5.31
CA VAL A 84 17.92 0.88 4.03
C VAL A 84 19.13 -0.06 4.09
N ASN A 85 20.28 0.42 4.57
CA ASN A 85 21.47 -0.40 4.69
C ASN A 85 21.27 -1.58 5.65
N LYS A 86 20.59 -1.37 6.79
CA LYS A 86 20.28 -2.44 7.74
C LYS A 86 19.26 -3.44 7.21
N TYR A 87 18.33 -3.02 6.37
CA TYR A 87 17.43 -3.93 5.68
C TYR A 87 18.22 -4.85 4.75
N ILE A 88 19.06 -4.26 3.89
CA ILE A 88 19.88 -5.00 2.92
C ILE A 88 20.80 -6.00 3.65
N GLU A 89 21.55 -5.54 4.66
CA GLU A 89 22.46 -6.38 5.46
C GLU A 89 21.75 -7.58 6.12
N LYS A 90 20.50 -7.40 6.56
CA LYS A 90 19.78 -8.41 7.34
C LYS A 90 18.96 -9.38 6.48
N TYR A 91 18.43 -8.93 5.34
CA TYR A 91 17.43 -9.68 4.59
C TYR A 91 17.83 -10.03 3.15
N GLU A 92 18.80 -9.33 2.55
CA GLU A 92 19.21 -9.57 1.15
C GLU A 92 20.49 -10.41 1.04
N GLY A 93 21.21 -10.63 2.14
CA GLY A 93 22.34 -11.57 2.21
C GLY A 93 23.41 -11.30 1.17
N ASP A 94 23.84 -12.35 0.46
CA ASP A 94 24.89 -12.28 -0.57
C ASP A 94 24.47 -11.50 -1.82
N GLU A 95 23.18 -11.20 -1.99
CA GLU A 95 22.66 -10.42 -3.12
C GLU A 95 22.69 -8.90 -2.84
N ALA A 96 23.02 -8.49 -1.61
CA ALA A 96 23.15 -7.11 -1.19
C ALA A 96 24.04 -6.29 -2.15
N GLY A 97 23.48 -5.20 -2.70
CA GLY A 97 24.20 -4.30 -3.61
C GLY A 97 24.29 -4.77 -5.06
N THR A 98 23.54 -5.80 -5.43
CA THR A 98 23.35 -6.21 -6.83
C THR A 98 22.03 -5.69 -7.40
N ASP A 99 21.93 -5.58 -8.73
CA ASP A 99 20.69 -5.20 -9.42
C ASP A 99 19.56 -6.25 -9.28
N LYS A 100 19.82 -7.38 -8.61
CA LYS A 100 18.82 -8.44 -8.36
C LYS A 100 17.97 -8.18 -7.13
N VAL A 101 18.41 -7.29 -6.23
CA VAL A 101 17.64 -6.92 -5.03
C VAL A 101 16.37 -6.21 -5.46
N GLN A 102 15.23 -6.86 -5.27
CA GLN A 102 13.94 -6.21 -5.47
C GLN A 102 13.66 -5.27 -4.31
N LEU A 103 13.12 -4.10 -4.61
CA LEU A 103 12.74 -3.16 -3.57
C LEU A 103 11.67 -3.82 -2.68
N PRO A 104 11.86 -3.83 -1.35
CA PRO A 104 10.94 -4.48 -0.40
C PRO A 104 9.63 -3.71 -0.19
N ILE A 105 9.33 -2.77 -1.08
CA ILE A 105 8.20 -1.85 -1.04
C ILE A 105 7.46 -1.88 -2.39
N PRO A 106 6.13 -1.67 -2.40
CA PRO A 106 5.38 -1.55 -3.63
C PRO A 106 5.87 -0.39 -4.51
N ASP A 107 5.63 -0.51 -5.82
CA ASP A 107 5.83 0.58 -6.77
C ASP A 107 5.02 1.82 -6.31
N PRO A 108 5.66 3.01 -6.20
CA PRO A 108 4.97 4.24 -5.82
C PRO A 108 3.74 4.56 -6.67
N TYR A 109 3.78 4.28 -7.98
CA TYR A 109 2.66 4.51 -8.89
C TYR A 109 1.44 3.63 -8.53
N MET A 110 1.67 2.39 -8.11
CA MET A 110 0.61 1.49 -7.68
C MET A 110 -0.09 2.03 -6.41
N VAL A 111 0.68 2.54 -5.45
CA VAL A 111 0.15 3.13 -4.22
C VAL A 111 -0.58 4.43 -4.51
N GLU A 112 -0.02 5.31 -5.34
CA GLU A 112 -0.64 6.57 -5.74
C GLU A 112 -1.98 6.34 -6.45
N ARG A 113 -2.01 5.43 -7.42
CA ARG A 113 -3.23 5.09 -8.15
C ARG A 113 -4.32 4.54 -7.24
N SER A 114 -3.93 3.70 -6.27
CA SER A 114 -4.85 3.16 -5.26
C SER A 114 -5.30 4.20 -4.24
N SER A 115 -4.45 5.17 -3.90
CA SER A 115 -4.80 6.25 -2.95
C SER A 115 -5.84 7.22 -3.50
N ASN A 116 -5.91 7.35 -4.82
CA ASN A 116 -6.92 8.15 -5.50
C ASN A 116 -8.25 7.41 -5.71
N PHE A 117 -8.35 6.15 -5.27
CA PHE A 117 -9.56 5.37 -5.36
C PHE A 117 -10.64 5.92 -4.42
N LYS A 118 -11.85 6.11 -4.95
CA LYS A 118 -13.03 6.51 -4.18
C LYS A 118 -14.02 5.36 -4.12
N PHE A 119 -14.38 4.97 -2.91
CA PHE A 119 -15.38 3.91 -2.70
C PHE A 119 -16.78 4.36 -3.13
N GLU A 120 -17.04 5.67 -3.08
CA GLU A 120 -18.28 6.28 -3.53
C GLU A 120 -18.50 6.07 -5.03
N ASP A 121 -17.43 6.21 -5.84
CA ASP A 121 -17.50 5.98 -7.28
C ASP A 121 -17.80 4.51 -7.58
N LEU A 122 -17.13 3.58 -6.88
CA LEU A 122 -17.40 2.14 -7.01
C LEU A 122 -18.84 1.79 -6.61
N GLU A 123 -19.34 2.36 -5.51
CA GLU A 123 -20.70 2.13 -5.06
C GLU A 123 -21.73 2.66 -6.06
N ALA A 124 -21.46 3.82 -6.66
CA ALA A 124 -22.30 4.40 -7.72
C ALA A 124 -22.35 3.49 -8.95
N ASP A 125 -21.19 3.02 -9.43
CA ASP A 125 -21.10 2.13 -10.59
C ASP A 125 -21.89 0.82 -10.35
N LEU A 126 -21.73 0.21 -9.17
CA LEU A 126 -22.46 -1.02 -8.79
C LEU A 126 -23.97 -0.81 -8.69
N LYS A 127 -24.40 0.34 -8.15
CA LYS A 127 -25.83 0.70 -8.08
C LYS A 127 -26.43 0.89 -9.47
N GLU A 128 -25.71 1.53 -10.38
CA GLU A 128 -26.15 1.74 -11.76
C GLU A 128 -26.30 0.42 -12.51
N ILE A 129 -25.28 -0.44 -12.46
CA ILE A 129 -25.35 -1.79 -13.03
C ILE A 129 -26.54 -2.57 -12.46
N GLY A 130 -26.72 -2.54 -11.14
CA GLY A 130 -27.83 -3.22 -10.47
C GLY A 130 -29.21 -2.68 -10.90
N LYS A 131 -29.34 -1.37 -11.10
CA LYS A 131 -30.57 -0.74 -11.60
C LYS A 131 -30.85 -1.17 -13.04
N ASN A 132 -29.84 -1.17 -13.90
CA ASN A 132 -29.97 -1.54 -15.31
C ASN A 132 -30.34 -3.02 -15.48
N LEU A 133 -29.73 -3.91 -14.69
CA LEU A 133 -30.09 -5.34 -14.64
C LEU A 133 -31.55 -5.55 -14.22
N LYS A 134 -32.00 -4.87 -13.15
CA LYS A 134 -33.42 -4.93 -12.71
C LYS A 134 -34.37 -4.46 -13.80
N GLY A 135 -34.01 -3.40 -14.53
CA GLY A 135 -34.80 -2.89 -15.65
C GLY A 135 -35.01 -3.93 -16.75
N ILE A 136 -33.95 -4.67 -17.12
CA ILE A 136 -34.02 -5.74 -18.12
C ILE A 136 -34.91 -6.89 -17.64
N VAL A 137 -34.74 -7.33 -16.39
CA VAL A 137 -35.57 -8.41 -15.83
C VAL A 137 -37.05 -8.03 -15.83
N SER A 138 -37.39 -6.81 -15.41
CA SER A 138 -38.77 -6.33 -15.44
C SER A 138 -39.36 -6.30 -16.86
N LEU A 139 -38.58 -5.89 -17.87
CA LEU A 139 -39.04 -5.92 -19.27
C LEU A 139 -39.28 -7.34 -19.78
N LEU A 140 -38.41 -8.29 -19.41
CA LEU A 140 -38.58 -9.70 -19.77
C LEU A 140 -39.84 -10.32 -19.15
N VAL A 141 -40.17 -9.97 -17.91
CA VAL A 141 -41.41 -10.42 -17.23
C VAL A 141 -42.67 -9.85 -17.89
N VAL A 142 -42.60 -8.66 -18.49
CA VAL A 142 -43.75 -8.04 -19.19
C VAL A 142 -43.95 -8.61 -20.60
N LEU A 143 -42.92 -9.22 -21.19
CA LEU A 143 -42.94 -9.78 -22.54
C LEU A 143 -43.30 -11.28 -22.59
N LEU A 144 -43.40 -11.95 -21.43
CA LEU A 144 -43.77 -13.36 -21.25
C LEU A 144 -45.18 -13.48 -20.65
#